data_AF-A0A8J6EBP6-F1
#
_entry.id   AF-A0A8J6EBP6-F1
#
_cell.length_a   1.000
_cell.length_b   1.000
_cell.length_c   1.000
_cell.angle_alpha   90.00
_cell.angle_beta   90.00
_cell.angle_gamma   90.00
#
_symmetry.space_group_name_H-M   'P 1'
#
loop_
_entity.id
_entity.type
_entity.pdbx_description
1 polymer ?
#
loop_
_entity_poly.entity_id
_entity_poly.type
_entity_poly.pdbx_seq_one_letter_code
_entity_poly.pdbx_strand_id
1 'polypeptide(L)'
;MYDLTQEPLMKVRGPLLVVQLLETTLLCLVNYGSLVATNAARFRLAVGPEKKLLEMGLRRAQGPDGGLSASRYSYIGGFDCTSNVLAGRRFGIPVAGTVAHSYVASFTSTDEVLDQALQPAGGRNGHVDFVSVSQSWLRKVCHLLQITSQSTNPGELAAFVSY
;
A
#
# COMPACT_ATOMS: atom_id res chain seq x y z
N MET A 1 20.07 6.47 30.18
CA MET A 1 19.83 5.74 28.91
C MET A 1 21.16 5.10 28.55
N TYR A 2 21.25 3.78 28.47
CA TYR A 2 22.49 3.09 28.10
C TYR A 2 22.74 3.29 26.60
N ASP A 3 23.98 3.57 26.22
CA ASP A 3 24.39 3.65 24.82
C ASP A 3 24.65 2.24 24.28
N LEU A 4 23.79 1.78 23.36
CA LEU A 4 23.87 0.46 22.75
C LEU A 4 24.66 0.45 21.43
N THR A 5 25.20 1.59 20.97
CA THR A 5 25.77 1.74 19.61
C THR A 5 27.07 0.96 19.38
N GLN A 6 27.70 0.44 20.43
CA GLN A 6 28.97 -0.31 20.38
C GLN A 6 28.83 -1.75 20.85
N GLU A 7 27.60 -2.24 21.02
CA GLU A 7 27.36 -3.63 21.42
C GLU A 7 27.27 -4.55 20.20
N PRO A 8 27.91 -5.74 20.23
CA PRO A 8 27.89 -6.66 19.11
C PRO A 8 26.51 -7.31 18.96
N LEU A 9 25.86 -7.06 17.82
CA LEU A 9 24.59 -7.72 17.45
C LEU A 9 24.79 -9.20 17.09
N MET A 10 25.97 -9.57 16.60
CA MET A 10 26.29 -10.92 16.13
C MET A 10 27.79 -11.22 16.31
N LYS A 11 28.12 -12.47 16.65
CA LYS A 11 29.48 -12.98 16.67
C LYS A 11 29.56 -14.22 15.78
N VAL A 12 30.41 -14.19 14.76
CA VAL A 12 30.63 -15.31 13.83
C VAL A 12 32.02 -15.90 14.10
N ARG A 13 32.11 -17.23 14.20
CA ARG A 13 33.37 -17.94 14.47
C ARG A 13 33.53 -19.10 13.49
N GLY A 14 34.73 -19.28 12.97
CA GLY A 14 35.04 -20.33 12.00
C GLY A 14 36.38 -20.08 11.31
N PRO A 15 36.69 -20.85 10.25
CA PRO A 15 37.89 -20.65 9.45
C PRO A 15 37.95 -19.21 8.89
N LEU A 16 39.11 -18.56 9.01
CA LEU A 16 39.30 -17.15 8.69
C LEU A 16 38.74 -16.77 7.31
N LEU A 17 39.10 -17.53 6.27
CA LEU A 17 38.65 -17.27 4.91
C LEU A 17 37.12 -17.28 4.78
N VAL A 18 36.46 -18.23 5.44
CA VAL A 18 35.00 -18.40 5.34
C VAL A 18 34.29 -17.25 6.05
N VAL A 19 34.70 -16.93 7.28
CA VAL A 19 34.03 -15.87 8.05
C VAL A 19 34.25 -14.49 7.46
N GLN A 20 35.43 -14.24 6.86
CA GLN A 20 35.74 -12.98 6.20
C GLN A 20 34.87 -12.76 4.95
N LEU A 21 34.59 -13.82 4.17
CA LEU A 21 33.72 -13.73 3.00
C LEU A 21 32.26 -13.38 3.35
N LEU A 22 31.81 -13.72 4.57
CA LEU A 22 30.44 -13.44 5.01
C LEU A 22 30.22 -11.98 5.40
N GLU A 23 31.29 -11.22 5.71
CA GLU A 23 31.21 -9.88 6.27
C GLU A 23 30.32 -8.95 5.43
N THR A 24 30.61 -8.81 4.13
CA THR A 24 29.86 -7.90 3.24
C THR A 24 28.38 -8.26 3.17
N THR A 25 28.06 -9.56 3.10
CA THR A 25 26.68 -10.03 3.00
C THR A 25 25.93 -9.77 4.30
N LEU A 26 26.52 -10.10 5.45
CA LEU A 26 25.92 -9.87 6.76
C LEU A 26 25.72 -8.38 7.03
N LEU A 27 26.70 -7.53 6.70
CA LEU A 27 26.56 -6.08 6.80
C LEU A 27 25.41 -5.56 5.94
N CYS A 28 25.29 -6.01 4.69
CA CYS A 28 24.21 -5.59 3.80
C CYS A 28 22.82 -5.95 4.37
N LEU A 29 22.64 -7.22 4.76
CA LEU A 29 21.36 -7.74 5.25
C LEU A 29 20.95 -7.11 6.59
N VAL A 30 21.89 -7.02 7.54
CA VAL A 30 21.61 -6.50 8.89
C VAL A 30 21.42 -4.99 8.86
N ASN A 31 22.29 -4.24 8.18
CA ASN A 31 22.18 -2.78 8.16
C ASN A 31 20.86 -2.33 7.52
N TYR A 32 20.49 -2.92 6.36
CA TYR A 32 19.26 -2.53 5.69
C TYR A 32 18.01 -2.87 6.52
N GLY A 33 17.94 -4.10 7.04
CA GLY A 33 16.79 -4.52 7.84
C GLY A 33 16.61 -3.70 9.10
N SER A 34 17.69 -3.47 9.85
CA SER A 34 17.66 -2.68 11.07
C SER A 34 17.31 -1.21 10.80
N LEU A 35 17.83 -0.62 9.72
CA LEU A 35 17.54 0.77 9.34
C LEU A 35 16.05 0.95 9.04
N VAL A 36 15.47 0.08 8.21
CA VAL A 36 14.04 0.15 7.85
C VAL A 36 13.16 -0.08 9.08
N ALA A 37 13.45 -1.11 9.88
CA ALA A 37 12.68 -1.42 11.07
C ALA A 37 12.72 -0.26 12.09
N THR A 38 13.89 0.33 12.31
CA THR A 38 14.04 1.47 13.23
C THR A 38 13.30 2.69 12.73
N ASN A 39 13.34 2.98 11.43
CA ASN A 39 12.58 4.09 10.87
C ASN A 39 11.07 3.88 10.97
N ALA A 40 10.59 2.66 10.71
CA ALA A 40 9.19 2.29 10.92
C ALA A 40 8.77 2.44 12.39
N ALA A 41 9.63 2.05 13.34
CA ALA A 41 9.39 2.25 14.76
C ALA A 41 9.30 3.73 15.13
N ARG A 42 10.12 4.61 14.53
CA ARG A 42 10.01 6.06 14.71
C ARG A 42 8.67 6.61 14.25
N PHE A 43 8.14 6.14 13.12
CA PHE A 43 6.80 6.51 12.66
C PHE A 43 5.71 6.00 13.61
N ARG A 44 5.81 4.74 14.07
CA ARG A 44 4.89 4.18 15.07
C ARG A 44 4.89 5.00 16.36
N LEU A 45 6.05 5.39 16.86
CA LEU A 45 6.17 6.24 18.05
C LEU A 45 5.54 7.62 17.84
N ALA A 46 5.74 8.23 16.67
CA ALA A 46 5.19 9.55 16.37
C ALA A 46 3.66 9.56 16.26
N VAL A 47 3.09 8.48 15.71
CA VAL A 47 1.65 8.38 15.43
C VAL A 47 0.85 7.74 16.58
N GLY A 48 1.50 6.92 17.41
CA GLY A 48 0.87 6.16 18.49
C GLY A 48 0.29 4.81 18.03
N PRO A 49 -0.20 3.98 18.96
CA PRO A 49 -0.61 2.60 18.67
C PRO A 49 -1.97 2.46 17.97
N GLU A 50 -2.83 3.48 18.04
CA GLU A 50 -4.23 3.36 17.60
C GLU A 50 -4.44 3.55 16.09
N LYS A 51 -3.55 4.30 15.43
CA LYS A 51 -3.70 4.57 13.99
C LYS A 51 -3.07 3.46 13.18
N LYS A 52 -3.69 3.13 12.05
CA LYS A 52 -3.12 2.17 11.10
C LYS A 52 -2.03 2.84 10.26
N LEU A 53 -0.88 2.17 10.18
CA LEU A 53 0.26 2.53 9.34
C LEU A 53 0.37 1.54 8.17
N LEU A 54 0.50 2.07 6.96
CA LEU A 54 0.51 1.29 5.72
C LEU A 54 1.77 1.57 4.91
N GLU A 55 2.47 0.50 4.53
CA GLU A 55 3.71 0.57 3.76
C GLU A 55 3.43 0.53 2.24
N MET A 56 3.87 1.59 1.54
CA MET A 56 3.58 1.86 0.13
C MET A 56 4.83 2.22 -0.71
N GLY A 57 6.01 1.93 -0.17
CA GLY A 57 7.31 2.30 -0.72
C GLY A 57 7.84 1.37 -1.83
N LEU A 58 7.14 0.27 -2.13
CA LEU A 58 7.59 -0.77 -3.07
C LEU A 58 8.14 -0.21 -4.40
N ARG A 59 7.47 0.78 -4.99
CA ARG A 59 7.83 1.37 -6.30
C ARG A 59 9.16 2.14 -6.33
N ARG A 60 9.75 2.43 -5.16
CA ARG A 60 11.05 3.12 -5.02
C ARG A 60 12.07 2.28 -4.26
N ALA A 61 11.70 1.06 -3.86
CA ALA A 61 12.63 0.18 -3.16
C ALA A 61 13.73 -0.30 -4.12
N GLN A 62 14.95 -0.44 -3.58
CA GLN A 62 16.15 -0.64 -4.41
C GLN A 62 16.38 -2.11 -4.72
N GLY A 63 16.60 -2.41 -6.00
CA GLY A 63 16.95 -3.77 -6.45
C GLY A 63 15.79 -4.77 -6.34
N PRO A 64 16.05 -6.04 -6.69
CA PRO A 64 15.02 -7.08 -6.75
C PRO A 64 14.40 -7.43 -5.39
N ASP A 65 15.22 -7.45 -4.32
CA ASP A 65 14.78 -7.85 -2.97
C ASP A 65 14.45 -6.67 -2.05
N GLY A 66 14.79 -5.44 -2.43
CA GLY A 66 14.61 -4.28 -1.56
C GLY A 66 13.15 -4.04 -1.21
N GLY A 67 12.24 -4.25 -2.15
CA GLY A 67 10.80 -4.14 -1.93
C GLY A 67 10.27 -5.14 -0.90
N LEU A 68 10.64 -6.41 -1.06
CA LEU A 68 10.24 -7.48 -0.16
C LEU A 68 10.80 -7.28 1.25
N SER A 69 12.08 -6.90 1.33
CA SER A 69 12.75 -6.63 2.60
C SER A 69 12.18 -5.40 3.29
N ALA A 70 11.96 -4.29 2.57
CA ALA A 70 11.38 -3.07 3.11
C ALA A 70 10.00 -3.32 3.73
N SER A 71 9.12 -4.03 3.02
CA SER A 71 7.78 -4.37 3.52
C SER A 71 7.85 -5.22 4.78
N ARG A 72 8.73 -6.24 4.80
CA ARG A 72 8.92 -7.11 5.96
C ARG A 72 9.40 -6.33 7.18
N TYR A 73 10.46 -5.54 7.04
CA TYR A 73 11.06 -4.84 8.17
C TYR A 73 10.23 -3.63 8.62
N SER A 74 9.45 -3.01 7.73
CA SER A 74 8.47 -1.99 8.13
C SER A 74 7.37 -2.58 9.02
N TYR A 75 6.88 -3.78 8.67
CA TYR A 75 5.91 -4.49 9.49
C TYR A 75 6.48 -4.85 10.87
N ILE A 76 7.71 -5.40 10.91
CA ILE A 76 8.42 -5.68 12.17
C ILE A 76 8.60 -4.40 13.01
N GLY A 77 8.90 -3.26 12.37
CA GLY A 77 9.02 -1.97 13.03
C GLY A 77 7.70 -1.35 13.50
N GLY A 78 6.56 -1.97 13.20
CA GLY A 78 5.26 -1.60 13.74
C GLY A 78 4.26 -1.01 12.73
N PHE A 79 4.49 -1.19 11.42
CA PHE A 79 3.42 -0.94 10.43
C PHE A 79 2.41 -2.09 10.45
N ASP A 80 1.16 -1.82 10.06
CA ASP A 80 0.05 -2.78 10.16
C ASP A 80 -0.20 -3.56 8.87
N CYS A 81 0.16 -2.99 7.72
CA CYS A 81 -0.08 -3.57 6.42
C CYS A 81 0.91 -3.07 5.36
N THR A 82 0.93 -3.73 4.21
CA THR A 82 1.75 -3.39 3.03
C THR A 82 0.96 -3.51 1.73
N SER A 83 1.35 -2.77 0.70
CA SER A 83 0.89 -3.01 -0.68
C SER A 83 1.59 -4.17 -1.38
N ASN A 84 2.67 -4.70 -0.80
CA ASN A 84 3.48 -5.73 -1.42
C ASN A 84 2.85 -7.13 -1.27
N VAL A 85 2.20 -7.59 -2.33
CA VAL A 85 1.55 -8.91 -2.39
C VAL A 85 2.53 -10.08 -2.15
N LEU A 86 3.80 -9.94 -2.55
CA LEU A 86 4.81 -10.98 -2.32
C LEU A 86 5.17 -11.07 -0.83
N ALA A 87 5.23 -9.93 -0.13
CA ALA A 87 5.43 -9.89 1.31
C ALA A 87 4.23 -10.50 2.05
N GLY A 88 3.00 -10.22 1.60
CA GLY A 88 1.80 -10.88 2.11
C GLY A 88 1.84 -12.40 1.91
N ARG A 89 2.19 -12.87 0.71
CA ARG A 89 2.30 -14.31 0.40
C ARG A 89 3.38 -15.01 1.24
N ARG A 90 4.56 -14.40 1.38
CA ARG A 90 5.74 -15.05 1.99
C ARG A 90 5.77 -14.95 3.51
N PHE A 91 5.25 -13.86 4.07
CA PHE A 91 5.37 -13.56 5.50
C PHE A 91 4.02 -13.38 6.22
N GLY A 92 2.90 -13.55 5.52
CA GLY A 92 1.56 -13.40 6.12
C GLY A 92 1.23 -11.96 6.53
N ILE A 93 1.95 -10.97 6.00
CA ILE A 93 1.72 -9.56 6.32
C ILE A 93 0.38 -9.13 5.70
N PRO A 94 -0.51 -8.47 6.45
CA PRO A 94 -1.77 -7.98 5.90
C PRO A 94 -1.53 -7.08 4.67
N VAL A 95 -2.20 -7.41 3.58
CA VAL A 95 -2.07 -6.66 2.33
C VAL A 95 -3.21 -5.65 2.23
N ALA A 96 -2.88 -4.40 1.91
CA ALA A 96 -3.86 -3.38 1.58
C ALA A 96 -3.35 -2.52 0.42
N GLY A 97 -4.23 -2.20 -0.51
CA GLY A 97 -3.97 -1.42 -1.72
C GLY A 97 -5.15 -0.52 -2.04
N THR A 98 -4.89 0.59 -2.72
CA THR A 98 -5.92 1.50 -3.23
C THR A 98 -5.95 1.50 -4.75
N VAL A 99 -6.82 2.33 -5.32
CA VAL A 99 -6.85 2.66 -6.75
C VAL A 99 -5.58 3.43 -7.15
N ALA A 100 -5.05 3.12 -8.34
CA ALA A 100 -3.93 3.84 -8.94
C ALA A 100 -4.42 5.01 -9.82
N HIS A 101 -3.66 6.10 -9.86
CA HIS A 101 -3.99 7.23 -10.74
C HIS A 101 -4.08 6.84 -12.23
N SER A 102 -3.24 5.91 -12.68
CA SER A 102 -3.26 5.42 -14.06
C SER A 102 -4.55 4.68 -14.41
N TYR A 103 -5.21 4.06 -13.43
CA TYR A 103 -6.51 3.44 -13.62
C TYR A 103 -7.59 4.50 -13.83
N VAL A 104 -7.59 5.55 -13.01
CA VAL A 104 -8.56 6.65 -13.17
C VAL A 104 -8.35 7.37 -14.51
N ALA A 105 -7.09 7.62 -14.88
CA ALA A 105 -6.74 8.33 -16.11
C ALA A 105 -6.93 7.52 -17.40
N SER A 106 -7.24 6.22 -17.33
CA SER A 106 -7.44 5.38 -18.52
C SER A 106 -8.84 5.48 -19.11
N PHE A 107 -9.79 6.09 -18.39
CA PHE A 107 -11.18 6.24 -18.83
C PHE A 107 -11.41 7.63 -19.42
N THR A 108 -12.19 7.72 -20.49
CA THR A 108 -12.61 8.99 -21.10
C THR A 108 -14.10 9.26 -20.93
N SER A 109 -14.93 8.22 -20.81
CA SER A 109 -16.39 8.33 -20.68
C SER A 109 -17.02 7.14 -19.95
N THR A 110 -18.27 7.28 -19.52
CA THR A 110 -19.05 6.20 -18.88
C THR A 110 -19.41 5.06 -19.82
N ASP A 111 -19.30 5.27 -21.14
CA ASP A 111 -19.60 4.25 -22.15
C ASP A 111 -18.56 3.12 -22.14
N GLU A 112 -17.40 3.36 -21.54
CA GLU A 112 -16.32 2.37 -21.35
C GLU A 112 -16.58 1.43 -20.17
N VAL A 113 -17.61 1.69 -19.36
CA VAL A 113 -18.00 0.82 -18.24
C VAL A 113 -18.71 -0.42 -18.78
N LEU A 114 -18.01 -1.56 -18.74
CA LEU A 114 -18.48 -2.83 -19.29
C LEU A 114 -19.65 -3.44 -18.52
N ASP A 115 -19.57 -3.44 -17.18
CA ASP A 115 -20.64 -3.94 -16.32
C ASP A 115 -21.27 -2.77 -15.56
N GLN A 116 -22.49 -2.42 -15.96
CA GLN A 116 -23.25 -1.33 -15.38
C GLN A 116 -24.23 -1.84 -14.32
N ALA A 117 -24.36 -3.16 -14.14
CA ALA A 117 -25.39 -3.77 -13.31
C ALA A 117 -24.86 -4.09 -11.91
N LEU A 118 -25.29 -3.34 -10.90
CA LEU A 118 -24.92 -3.63 -9.50
C LEU A 118 -26.03 -4.41 -8.79
N GLN A 119 -25.63 -5.47 -8.07
CA GLN A 119 -26.53 -6.23 -7.21
C GLN A 119 -26.76 -5.51 -5.88
N PRO A 120 -28.02 -5.39 -5.41
CA PRO A 120 -28.31 -4.83 -4.10
C PRO A 120 -27.73 -5.68 -2.96
N ALA A 121 -27.02 -5.06 -2.01
CA ALA A 121 -26.40 -5.74 -0.87
C ALA A 121 -27.40 -6.54 0.01
N GLY A 122 -28.69 -6.20 -0.03
CA GLY A 122 -29.74 -6.89 0.72
C GLY A 122 -30.24 -8.21 0.09
N GLY A 123 -29.60 -8.71 -0.97
CA GLY A 123 -29.95 -9.99 -1.60
C GLY A 123 -31.32 -10.03 -2.29
N ARG A 124 -31.91 -8.87 -2.58
CA ARG A 124 -33.16 -8.78 -3.36
C ARG A 124 -32.85 -9.14 -4.82
N ASN A 125 -33.69 -9.96 -5.44
CA ASN A 125 -33.60 -10.26 -6.87
C ASN A 125 -33.79 -8.97 -7.68
N GLY A 126 -32.80 -8.63 -8.50
CA GLY A 126 -32.81 -7.47 -9.38
C GLY A 126 -31.41 -6.89 -9.58
N HIS A 127 -31.23 -6.17 -10.67
CA HIS A 127 -30.03 -5.39 -10.95
C HIS A 127 -30.41 -3.92 -11.07
N VAL A 128 -29.51 -3.05 -10.65
CA VAL A 128 -29.65 -1.61 -10.82
C VAL A 128 -28.58 -1.16 -11.79
N ASP A 129 -28.97 -0.34 -12.77
CA ASP A 129 -28.01 0.39 -13.60
C ASP A 129 -27.29 1.43 -12.72
N PHE A 130 -26.07 1.06 -12.31
CA PHE A 130 -25.24 1.79 -11.39
C PHE A 130 -24.67 3.06 -12.02
N VAL A 131 -24.47 3.08 -13.35
CA VAL A 131 -24.06 4.30 -14.08
C VAL A 131 -25.18 5.34 -13.98
N SER A 132 -26.41 4.95 -14.33
CA SER A 132 -27.57 5.85 -14.26
C SER A 132 -27.83 6.35 -12.84
N VAL A 133 -27.72 5.48 -11.84
CA VAL A 133 -27.85 5.88 -10.43
C VAL A 133 -26.77 6.88 -10.03
N SER A 134 -25.52 6.62 -10.39
CA SER A 134 -24.38 7.49 -10.07
C SER A 134 -24.53 8.88 -10.72
N GLN A 135 -24.95 8.94 -11.98
CA GLN A 135 -25.24 10.20 -12.67
C GLN A 135 -26.42 10.95 -12.04
N SER A 136 -27.45 10.25 -11.57
CA SER A 136 -28.56 10.88 -10.84
C SER A 136 -28.11 11.48 -9.51
N TRP A 137 -27.22 10.81 -8.78
CA TRP A 137 -26.67 11.33 -7.53
C TRP A 137 -25.68 12.46 -7.76
N LEU A 138 -24.87 12.38 -8.81
CA LEU A 138 -23.97 13.46 -9.21
C LEU A 138 -24.74 14.77 -9.40
N ARG A 139 -25.87 14.75 -10.11
CA ARG A 139 -26.73 15.94 -10.27
C ARG A 139 -27.20 16.52 -8.94
N LYS A 140 -27.59 15.67 -7.98
CA LYS A 140 -28.01 16.10 -6.64
C LYS A 140 -26.85 16.72 -5.85
N VAL A 141 -25.66 16.11 -5.92
CA VAL A 141 -24.45 16.61 -5.27
C VAL A 141 -24.01 17.95 -5.88
N CYS A 142 -24.02 18.07 -7.21
CA CYS A 142 -23.75 19.34 -7.90
C CYS A 142 -24.70 20.44 -7.44
N HIS A 143 -26.00 20.15 -7.32
CA HIS A 143 -26.98 21.09 -6.81
C HIS A 143 -26.69 21.50 -5.36
N LEU A 144 -26.40 20.53 -4.48
CA LEU A 144 -26.09 20.78 -3.07
C LEU A 144 -24.83 21.63 -2.89
N LEU A 145 -23.80 21.37 -3.70
CA LEU A 145 -22.52 22.09 -3.67
C LEU A 145 -22.53 23.37 -4.50
N GLN A 146 -23.64 23.70 -5.16
CA GLN A 146 -23.79 24.87 -6.04
C GLN A 146 -22.75 24.93 -7.17
N ILE A 147 -22.40 23.77 -7.74
CA ILE A 147 -21.47 23.64 -8.88
C ILE A 147 -22.18 23.12 -10.12
N THR A 148 -21.65 23.45 -11.30
CA THR A 148 -22.17 22.96 -12.58
C THR A 148 -21.67 21.54 -12.83
N SER A 149 -22.51 20.68 -13.43
CA SER A 149 -22.11 19.32 -13.82
C SER A 149 -20.95 19.28 -14.83
N GLN A 150 -20.77 20.34 -15.61
CA GLN A 150 -19.63 20.51 -16.54
C GLN A 150 -18.27 20.64 -15.82
N SER A 151 -18.26 20.93 -14.53
CA SER A 151 -17.04 21.01 -13.72
C SER A 151 -16.53 19.63 -13.28
N THR A 152 -17.17 18.54 -13.72
CA THR A 152 -16.81 17.17 -13.38
C THR A 152 -16.28 16.42 -14.59
N ASN A 153 -15.38 15.46 -14.35
CA ASN A 153 -14.79 14.66 -15.41
C ASN A 153 -15.58 13.34 -15.59
N PRO A 154 -16.19 13.09 -16.76
CA PRO A 154 -16.95 11.87 -17.02
C PRO A 154 -16.07 10.61 -17.00
N GLY A 155 -14.80 10.71 -17.36
CA GLY A 155 -13.83 9.61 -17.26
C GLY A 155 -13.51 9.24 -15.80
N GLU A 156 -13.37 10.22 -14.91
CA GLU A 156 -13.19 9.95 -13.47
C GLU A 156 -14.43 9.28 -12.86
N LEU A 157 -15.63 9.73 -13.25
CA LEU A 157 -16.88 9.08 -12.84
C LEU A 157 -16.92 7.63 -13.35
N ALA A 158 -16.55 7.39 -14.60
CA ALA A 158 -16.49 6.05 -15.17
C ALA A 158 -15.54 5.13 -14.39
N ALA A 159 -14.34 5.63 -14.05
CA ALA A 159 -13.37 4.88 -13.27
C ALA A 159 -13.90 4.53 -11.87
N PHE A 160 -14.60 5.44 -11.20
CA PHE A 160 -15.20 5.18 -9.88
C PHE A 160 -16.40 4.23 -9.93
N VAL A 161 -17.21 4.29 -10.98
CA VAL A 161 -18.32 3.36 -11.17
C VAL A 161 -17.80 1.96 -11.50
N SER A 162 -16.68 1.86 -12.23
CA SER A 162 -16.06 0.60 -12.61
C SER A 162 -15.26 -0.09 -11.49
N TYR A 163 -14.93 0.61 -10.41
CA TYR A 163 -14.12 0.07 -9.29
C TYR A 163 -15.01 -0.47 -8.17
#